data_AF-A0A9N9K7K7-F1
#
_entry.id   AF-A0A9N9K7K7-F1
#
_cell.length_a   1.000
_cell.length_b   1.000
_cell.length_c   1.000
_cell.angle_alpha   90.00
_cell.angle_beta   90.00
_cell.angle_gamma   90.00
#
_symmetry.space_group_name_H-M   'P 1'
#
loop_
_entity.id
_entity.type
_entity.pdbx_description
1 polymer ?
#
loop_
_entity_poly.entity_id
_entity_poly.type
_entity_poly.pdbx_seq_one_letter_code
_entity_poly.pdbx_strand_id
1 'polypeptide(L)' 'IISYSCKDEYKDVLVECYGITQEPGTLDFILVLNHLECNLHQFLTDHNYALTWKQKFDII' A
#
# COMPACT_ATOMS: atom_id res chain seq x y z
N ILE A 1 -11.41 -9.19 17.61
CA ILE A 1 -10.42 -8.89 16.55
C ILE A 1 -9.31 -8.11 17.21
N ILE A 2 -8.11 -8.67 17.32
CA ILE A 2 -6.95 -7.96 17.88
C ILE A 2 -6.36 -7.15 16.72
N SER A 3 -6.62 -5.85 16.70
CA SER A 3 -6.08 -4.91 15.72
C SER A 3 -4.73 -4.41 16.21
N TYR A 4 -3.64 -4.91 15.62
CA TYR A 4 -2.32 -4.30 15.76
C TYR A 4 -2.25 -3.14 14.77
N SER A 5 -2.43 -1.91 15.25
CA SER A 5 -2.18 -0.72 14.42
C SER A 5 -0.68 -0.59 14.20
N CYS A 6 -0.25 -0.45 12.95
CA CYS A 6 1.05 0.14 12.67
C CYS A 6 1.06 1.53 13.33
N LYS A 7 2.19 1.94 13.94
CA LYS A 7 2.30 3.24 14.64
C LYS A 7 1.79 4.38 13.74
N ASP A 8 1.08 5.34 14.33
CA ASP A 8 0.49 6.50 13.62
C ASP A 8 1.50 7.31 12.79
N GLU A 9 2.80 7.16 13.05
CA GLU A 9 3.91 7.83 12.37
C GLU A 9 3.98 7.55 10.85
N TYR A 10 3.37 6.46 10.36
CA TYR A 10 3.43 6.05 8.94
C TYR A 10 2.08 6.02 8.23
N LYS A 11 1.03 6.61 8.82
CA LYS A 11 -0.32 6.60 8.25
C LYS A 11 -0.40 7.19 6.84
N ASP A 12 0.47 8.15 6.51
CA ASP A 12 0.49 8.81 5.21
C ASP A 12 1.30 8.07 4.14
N VAL A 13 2.09 7.04 4.52
CA VAL A 13 3.03 6.35 3.62
C VAL A 13 2.69 4.85 3.47
N LEU A 14 1.98 4.27 4.44
CA LEU A 14 1.56 2.87 4.41
C LEU A 14 0.08 2.73 4.07
N VAL A 15 -0.24 1.68 3.30
CA VAL A 15 -1.64 1.30 3.04
C VAL A 15 -2.30 0.84 4.33
N GLU A 16 -3.53 1.31 4.57
CA GLU A 16 -4.30 0.93 5.75
C GLU A 16 -4.62 -0.58 5.72
N CYS A 17 -4.39 -1.24 6.86
CA CYS A 17 -4.66 -2.66 7.06
C CYS A 17 -5.87 -2.84 7.97
N TYR A 18 -6.91 -3.52 7.46
CA TYR A 18 -8.14 -3.79 8.21
C TYR A 18 -8.09 -5.12 8.97
N GLY A 19 -7.12 -5.99 8.67
CA GLY A 19 -6.88 -7.24 9.38
C GLY A 19 -6.78 -8.44 8.44
N ILE A 20 -7.13 -9.62 8.95
CA ILE A 20 -7.05 -10.89 8.23
C ILE A 20 -8.45 -11.50 8.16
N THR A 21 -8.80 -12.06 7.00
CA THR A 21 -9.98 -12.90 6.80
C THR A 21 -9.55 -14.32 6.42
N GLN A 22 -10.46 -15.28 6.50
CA GLN A 22 -10.23 -16.65 6.07
C GLN A 22 -11.22 -17.01 4.96
N GLU A 23 -10.71 -17.54 3.85
CA GLU A 23 -11.55 -18.06 2.77
C GLU A 23 -12.17 -19.40 3.21
N PRO A 24 -13.51 -19.51 3.35
CA PRO A 24 -14.15 -20.71 3.89
C PRO A 24 -13.91 -21.97 3.05
N GLY A 25 -13.68 -21.83 1.74
CA GLY A 25 -13.46 -22.95 0.83
C GLY A 25 -12.07 -23.57 0.92
N THR A 26 -11.03 -22.74 1.07
CA THR A 26 -9.63 -23.20 1.03
C THR A 26 -8.94 -23.18 2.40
N LEU A 27 -9.56 -22.51 3.39
CA LEU A 27 -8.98 -22.21 4.71
C LEU A 27 -7.76 -21.29 4.65
N ASP A 28 -7.48 -20.69 3.49
CA ASP A 28 -6.39 -19.74 3.33
C ASP A 28 -6.69 -18.44 4.08
N PHE A 29 -5.65 -17.88 4.69
CA PHE A 29 -5.72 -16.58 5.32
C PHE A 29 -5.38 -15.49 4.30
N ILE A 30 -6.25 -14.49 4.21
CA ILE A 30 -6.13 -13.36 3.29
C ILE A 30 -5.98 -12.08 4.10
N LEU A 31 -5.00 -11.25 3.75
CA LEU A 31 -4.82 -9.93 4.33
C LEU A 31 -5.79 -8.94 3.66
N VAL A 32 -6.53 -8.18 4.46
CA VAL A 32 -7.48 -7.17 3.99
C VAL A 32 -6.85 -5.78 4.12
N LEU A 33 -6.62 -5.14 2.98
CA LEU A 33 -6.00 -3.82 2.86
C LEU A 33 -6.96 -2.84 2.18
N ASN A 34 -6.79 -1.55 2.42
CA ASN A 34 -7.47 -0.53 1.64
C ASN A 34 -7.04 -0.61 0.18
N HIS A 35 -8.00 -0.60 -0.75
CA HIS A 35 -7.71 -0.68 -2.17
C HIS A 35 -7.22 0.68 -2.69
N LEU A 36 -6.02 0.69 -3.26
CA LEU A 36 -5.45 1.87 -3.91
C LEU A 36 -5.39 1.61 -5.42
N GLU A 37 -5.93 2.55 -6.20
CA GLU A 37 -5.88 2.49 -7.67
C GLU A 37 -4.49 2.88 -8.23
N CYS A 38 -3.54 3.24 -7.36
CA CYS A 38 -2.20 3.64 -7.75
C CYS A 38 -1.18 2.51 -7.59
N ASN A 39 -0.38 2.29 -8.64
CA ASN A 39 0.80 1.45 -8.59
C ASN A 39 2.03 2.34 -8.80
N LEU A 40 2.95 2.33 -7.83
CA LEU A 40 4.14 3.18 -7.88
C LEU A 40 5.01 2.92 -9.11
N HIS A 41 5.22 1.65 -9.47
CA HIS A 41 6.01 1.29 -10.65
C HIS A 41 5.37 1.82 -11.94
N GLN A 42 4.05 1.68 -12.05
CA GLN A 42 3.30 2.21 -13.19
C GLN A 42 3.37 3.74 -13.24
N PHE A 43 3.12 4.41 -12.12
CA PHE A 43 3.18 5.87 -12.01
C PHE A 43 4.54 6.43 -12.42
N LEU A 44 5.63 5.84 -11.92
CA LEU A 44 7.00 6.26 -12.24
C LEU A 44 7.34 6.02 -13.71
N THR A 45 6.82 4.94 -14.30
CA THR A 45 7.01 4.63 -15.73
C THR A 45 6.28 5.63 -16.61
N ASP A 46 5.00 5.90 -16.34
CA ASP A 46 4.16 6.80 -17.13
C ASP A 46 4.64 8.25 -17.07
N HIS A 47 5.19 8.68 -15.93
CA HIS A 47 5.65 10.05 -15.70
C HIS A 47 7.17 10.20 -15.75
N ASN A 48 7.91 9.20 -16.26
CA ASN A 48 9.37 9.17 -16.19
C ASN A 48 10.06 10.41 -16.78
N TYR A 49 9.48 10.98 -17.85
CA TYR A 49 9.99 12.18 -18.53
C TYR A 49 9.50 13.49 -17.90
N ALA A 50 8.41 13.45 -17.12
CA ALA A 50 7.85 14.62 -16.43
C ALA A 50 8.46 14.80 -15.02
N LEU A 51 8.95 13.73 -14.41
CA LEU A 51 9.55 13.75 -13.08
C LEU A 51 11.05 14.08 -13.15
N THR A 52 11.44 15.13 -12.44
CA THR A 52 12.86 15.42 -12.16
C THR A 52 13.44 14.39 -11.20
N TRP A 53 14.77 14.25 -11.19
CA TRP A 53 15.47 13.35 -10.25
C TRP A 53 15.15 13.66 -8.79
N LYS A 54 15.02 14.95 -8.44
CA LYS A 54 14.64 15.36 -7.08
C LYS A 54 13.25 14.84 -6.70
N GLN A 55 12.25 15.01 -7.59
CA GLN A 55 10.90 14.52 -7.35
C GLN A 55 10.85 12.98 -7.23
N LYS A 56 11.67 12.25 -7.99
CA LYS A 56 11.77 10.79 -7.87
C LYS A 56 12.32 10.37 -6.51
N PHE A 57 13.25 11.14 -5.95
CA PHE A 57 13.80 10.89 -4.62
C PHE A 57 12.78 11.19 -3.52
N ASP A 58 12.01 12.28 -3.64
CA ASP A 58 11.01 12.66 -2.62
C ASP A 58 9.82 11.69 -2.55
N ILE A 59 9.61 10.84 -3.57
CA ILE A 59 8.57 9.79 -3.61
C ILE A 59 9.00 8.50 -2.89
N ILE A 60 10.31 8.26 -2.72
CA ILE A 60 10.90 7.01 -2.18
C ILE A 60 11.42 7.26 -0.76
#